data_AF-A0A936PER4-F1
#
_entry.id   AF-A0A936PER4-F1
#
_cell.length_a   1.000
_cell.length_b   1.000
_cell.length_c   1.000
_cell.angle_alpha   90.00
_cell.angle_beta   90.00
_cell.angle_gamma   90.00
#
_symmetry.space_group_name_H-M   'P 1'
#
loop_
_entity.id
_entity.type
_entity.pdbx_description
1 polymer ?
#
loop_
_entity_poly.entity_id
_entity_poly.type
_entity_poly.pdbx_seq_one_letter_code
_entity_poly.pdbx_strand_id
1 'polypeptide(L)'
;MTLSNGQSITIPVGSSTGTASHTVRADDIYTQGSETLTTVGISGTSGGNFEAVGTSGTVNNTVVDDADSTTVVLSSATNGAAVTEGGSITYT
;
A
#
# COMPACT_ATOMS: atom_id res chain seq x y z
N MET A 1 1.17 25.22 -2.83
CA MET A 1 1.06 24.79 -1.42
C MET A 1 2.09 23.69 -1.19
N THR A 2 2.75 23.67 -0.04
CA THR A 2 3.78 22.70 0.33
C THR A 2 3.34 21.90 1.56
N LEU A 3 3.62 20.61 1.55
CA LEU A 3 3.32 19.67 2.63
C LEU A 3 4.57 19.36 3.47
N SER A 4 4.40 18.89 4.70
CA SER A 4 5.51 18.53 5.60
C SER A 4 6.38 17.39 5.08
N ASN A 5 5.87 16.58 4.15
CA ASN A 5 6.62 15.53 3.46
C ASN A 5 7.34 16.01 2.19
N GLY A 6 7.41 17.32 1.96
CA GLY A 6 8.10 17.92 0.81
C GLY A 6 7.30 17.93 -0.49
N GLN A 7 6.12 17.30 -0.54
CA GLN A 7 5.26 17.34 -1.72
C GLN A 7 4.60 18.71 -1.89
N SER A 8 4.23 19.04 -3.13
CA SER A 8 3.52 20.28 -3.46
C SER A 8 2.14 19.99 -4.04
N ILE A 9 1.14 20.75 -3.58
CA ILE A 9 -0.20 20.78 -4.16
C ILE A 9 -0.35 22.08 -4.96
N THR A 10 -0.75 21.91 -6.22
CA THR A 10 -1.15 23.00 -7.12
C THR A 10 -2.66 22.95 -7.31
N ILE A 11 -3.34 24.07 -7.06
CA ILE A 11 -4.78 24.23 -7.31
C ILE A 11 -4.93 25.01 -8.61
N PRO A 12 -5.50 24.43 -9.67
CA PRO A 12 -5.71 25.12 -10.95
C PRO A 12 -6.68 26.31 -10.82
N VAL A 13 -6.58 27.26 -11.75
CA VAL A 13 -7.53 28.39 -11.83
C VAL A 13 -8.96 27.86 -11.98
N GLY A 14 -9.88 28.42 -11.18
CA GLY A 14 -11.29 28.00 -11.16
C GLY A 14 -11.58 26.71 -10.37
N SER A 15 -10.55 26.08 -9.78
CA SER A 15 -10.72 24.92 -8.90
C SER A 15 -10.64 25.31 -7.42
N SER A 16 -11.27 24.49 -6.56
CA SER A 16 -11.18 24.60 -5.10
C SER A 16 -10.34 23.49 -4.46
N THR A 17 -9.87 22.52 -5.27
CA THR A 17 -9.18 21.32 -4.80
C THR A 17 -7.91 21.05 -5.60
N GLY A 18 -6.91 20.47 -4.94
CA GLY A 18 -5.72 19.90 -5.56
C GLY A 18 -5.25 18.68 -4.75
N THR A 19 -4.47 17.81 -5.38
CA THR A 19 -4.05 16.53 -4.78
C THR A 19 -2.54 16.34 -4.88
N ALA A 20 -1.99 15.58 -3.94
CA ALA A 20 -0.62 15.08 -3.96
C ALA A 20 -0.64 13.58 -3.60
N SER A 21 0.25 12.79 -4.20
CA SER A 21 0.26 11.33 -4.06
C SER A 21 1.59 10.86 -3.49
N HIS A 22 1.53 10.03 -2.46
CA HIS A 22 2.71 9.38 -1.87
C HIS A 22 2.79 7.93 -2.34
N THR A 23 3.96 7.51 -2.83
CA THR A 23 4.22 6.11 -3.17
C THR A 23 4.52 5.33 -1.90
N VAL A 24 3.92 4.14 -1.78
CA VAL A 24 4.16 3.20 -0.69
C VAL A 24 4.86 1.96 -1.24
N ARG A 25 5.29 1.04 -0.36
CA ARG A 25 5.82 -0.26 -0.78
C ARG A 25 4.83 -0.99 -1.70
N ALA A 26 5.36 -1.69 -2.69
CA ALA A 26 4.55 -2.56 -3.55
C ALA A 26 4.12 -3.82 -2.77
N ASP A 27 3.00 -4.40 -3.20
CA ASP A 27 2.53 -5.68 -2.72
C ASP A 27 3.45 -6.81 -3.21
N ASP A 28 3.86 -7.70 -2.30
CA ASP A 28 4.72 -8.84 -2.60
C ASP A 28 4.49 -10.02 -1.63
N ILE A 29 5.14 -11.15 -1.89
CA ILE A 29 4.92 -12.40 -1.14
C ILE A 29 5.57 -12.42 0.26
N TYR A 30 6.40 -11.44 0.59
CA TYR A 30 7.14 -11.42 1.84
C TYR A 30 6.35 -10.70 2.92
N THR A 31 6.37 -11.26 4.13
CA THR A 31 5.84 -10.54 5.30
C THR A 31 6.81 -9.44 5.71
N GLN A 32 6.43 -8.20 5.46
CA GLN A 32 7.23 -7.00 5.72
C GLN A 32 6.60 -6.10 6.79
N GLY A 33 5.45 -6.49 7.34
CA GLY A 33 4.74 -5.79 8.42
C GLY A 33 4.14 -4.46 7.97
N SER A 34 3.38 -3.80 8.84
CA SER A 34 2.71 -2.52 8.50
C SER A 34 3.69 -1.36 8.36
N GLU A 35 3.44 -0.49 7.38
CA GLU A 35 4.16 0.78 7.19
C GLU A 35 3.27 1.94 7.64
N THR A 36 3.69 2.62 8.70
CA THR A 36 3.06 3.87 9.13
C THR A 36 3.69 5.03 8.39
N LEU A 37 2.89 5.74 7.60
CA LEU A 37 3.35 6.96 6.93
C LEU A 37 3.45 8.11 7.93
N THR A 38 4.49 8.92 7.79
CA THR A 38 4.66 10.13 8.61
C THR A 38 3.46 11.05 8.45
N THR A 39 2.93 11.56 9.55
CA THR A 39 1.84 12.54 9.54
C THR A 39 2.15 13.70 8.60
N VAL A 40 1.27 13.91 7.62
CA VAL A 40 1.44 14.98 6.63
C VAL A 40 0.53 16.14 7.00
N GLY A 41 1.11 17.34 7.08
CA GLY A 41 0.38 18.59 7.29
C GLY A 41 0.80 19.65 6.28
N ILE A 42 0.07 20.76 6.23
CA ILE A 42 0.40 21.89 5.37
C ILE A 42 1.52 22.70 6.04
N SER A 43 2.69 22.80 5.37
CA SER A 43 3.86 23.52 5.87
C SER A 43 3.99 24.93 5.30
N GLY A 44 3.38 25.19 4.14
CA GLY A 44 3.42 26.51 3.53
C GLY A 44 2.41 26.70 2.39
N THR A 45 2.01 27.93 2.19
CA THR A 45 1.18 28.36 1.06
C THR A 45 1.91 29.49 0.33
N SER A 46 1.76 29.52 -0.99
CA SER A 46 2.42 30.49 -1.87
C SER A 46 1.52 30.72 -3.07
N GLY A 47 1.33 31.98 -3.44
CA GLY A 47 0.49 32.42 -4.57
C GLY A 47 -0.98 32.67 -4.22
N GLY A 48 -1.61 33.52 -5.05
CA GLY A 48 -3.05 33.81 -5.14
C GLY A 48 -3.64 34.67 -4.02
N ASN A 49 -4.55 35.58 -4.40
CA ASN A 49 -5.34 36.46 -3.52
C ASN A 49 -6.47 35.68 -2.80
N PHE A 50 -6.11 34.55 -2.18
CA PHE A 50 -7.04 33.67 -1.49
C PHE A 50 -7.28 34.22 -0.09
N GLU A 51 -8.33 35.01 0.06
CA GLU A 51 -8.70 35.70 1.31
C GLU A 51 -9.03 34.76 2.50
N ALA A 52 -9.03 33.43 2.27
CA ALA A 52 -9.17 32.43 3.33
C ALA A 52 -8.64 31.05 2.90
N VAL A 53 -7.32 30.83 2.89
CA VAL A 53 -6.79 29.45 2.83
C VAL A 53 -6.74 28.88 4.24
N GLY A 54 -7.66 27.97 4.55
CA GLY A 54 -7.54 27.13 5.74
C GLY A 54 -6.34 26.20 5.61
N THR A 55 -5.32 26.39 6.45
CA THR A 55 -4.10 25.56 6.48
C THR A 55 -4.13 24.50 7.59
N SER A 56 -5.27 24.38 8.29
CA SER A 56 -5.48 23.38 9.32
C SER A 56 -5.89 22.05 8.68
N GLY A 57 -5.00 21.07 8.73
CA GLY A 57 -5.27 19.71 8.28
C GLY A 57 -4.05 18.82 8.51
N THR A 58 -4.27 17.70 9.18
CA THR A 58 -3.30 16.61 9.30
C THR A 58 -3.89 15.35 8.69
N VAL A 59 -3.08 14.60 7.97
CA VAL A 59 -3.43 13.29 7.41
C VAL A 59 -2.47 12.27 7.99
N ASN A 60 -3.03 11.18 8.51
CA ASN A 60 -2.30 10.01 8.97
C ASN A 60 -2.81 8.79 8.20
N ASN A 61 -1.91 7.93 7.75
CA ASN A 61 -2.27 6.75 6.98
C ASN A 61 -1.32 5.59 7.32
N THR A 62 -1.87 4.38 7.41
CA THR A 62 -1.11 3.15 7.65
C THR A 62 -1.37 2.19 6.51
N VAL A 63 -0.31 1.69 5.90
CA VAL A 63 -0.35 0.60 4.94
C VAL A 63 -0.23 -0.70 5.72
N VAL A 64 -1.24 -1.56 5.61
CA VAL A 64 -1.24 -2.87 6.26
C VAL A 64 -0.74 -3.90 5.26
N ASP A 65 0.26 -4.65 5.67
CA ASP A 65 0.75 -5.84 4.98
C ASP A 65 -0.15 -7.02 5.37
N ASP A 66 -0.72 -7.70 4.39
CA ASP A 66 -1.53 -8.89 4.61
C ASP A 66 -0.71 -10.16 4.41
N ALA A 67 -1.07 -11.20 5.14
CA ALA A 67 -0.37 -12.48 5.11
C ALA A 67 -1.06 -13.39 4.09
N ASP A 68 -0.89 -13.08 2.80
CA ASP A 68 -1.44 -13.88 1.73
C ASP A 68 -0.89 -15.32 1.79
N SER A 69 -1.76 -16.26 2.20
CA SER A 69 -1.37 -17.64 2.39
C SER A 69 -1.32 -18.36 1.05
N THR A 70 -0.12 -18.67 0.55
CA THR A 70 0.02 -19.55 -0.61
C THR A 70 -0.12 -21.00 -0.16
N THR A 71 -1.27 -21.62 -0.46
CA THR A 71 -1.51 -23.03 -0.14
C THR A 71 -1.14 -23.90 -1.33
N VAL A 72 -0.14 -24.76 -1.16
CA VAL A 72 0.19 -25.82 -2.14
C VAL A 72 -0.44 -27.12 -1.67
N VAL A 73 -1.37 -27.65 -2.46
CA VAL A 73 -1.98 -28.96 -2.20
C VAL A 73 -1.25 -30.01 -3.02
N LEU A 74 -0.51 -30.89 -2.35
CA LEU A 74 0.10 -32.06 -2.99
C LEU A 74 -0.94 -33.19 -2.96
N SER A 75 -1.40 -33.60 -4.14
CA SER A 75 -2.27 -34.78 -4.27
C SER A 75 -1.47 -35.95 -4.83
N SER A 76 -1.71 -37.15 -4.29
CA SER A 76 -1.22 -38.40 -4.87
C SER A 76 -2.36 -39.06 -5.63
N ALA A 77 -2.08 -39.59 -6.83
CA ALA A 77 -3.03 -40.42 -7.57
C ALA A 77 -3.55 -41.61 -6.76
N THR A 78 -2.79 -42.08 -5.76
CA THR A 78 -3.19 -43.20 -4.89
C THR A 78 -4.02 -42.78 -3.69
N ASN A 79 -4.14 -41.49 -3.36
CA ASN A 79 -4.98 -40.92 -2.29
C ASN A 79 -4.99 -41.74 -0.97
N GLY A 80 -3.81 -42.17 -0.50
CA GLY A 80 -3.68 -42.95 0.74
C GLY A 80 -3.87 -44.47 0.60
N ALA A 81 -4.02 -45.01 -0.61
CA ALA A 81 -4.02 -46.44 -0.86
C ALA A 81 -2.63 -47.08 -0.71
N ALA A 82 -2.61 -48.39 -0.42
CA ALA A 82 -1.39 -49.15 -0.19
C ALA A 82 -0.40 -49.02 -1.37
N VAL A 83 0.81 -48.59 -1.06
CA VAL A 83 1.93 -48.54 -2.01
C VAL A 83 2.53 -49.93 -2.16
N THR A 84 2.79 -50.35 -3.40
CA THR A 84 3.57 -51.56 -3.67
C THR A 84 5.04 -51.27 -3.42
N GLU A 85 5.77 -52.19 -2.78
CA GLU A 85 7.22 -52.05 -2.61
C GLU A 85 7.89 -51.91 -3.99
N GLY A 86 8.66 -50.83 -4.17
CA GLY A 86 9.28 -50.46 -5.45
C GLY A 86 8.46 -49.53 -6.35
N GLY A 87 7.28 -49.06 -5.93
CA GLY A 87 6.49 -48.06 -6.66
C GLY A 87 7.04 -46.63 -6.56
N SER A 88 6.82 -45.81 -7.58
CA SER A 88 7.11 -44.37 -7.58
C SER A 88 5.81 -43.58 -7.40
N ILE A 89 5.82 -42.55 -6.55
CA ILE A 89 4.73 -41.57 -6.45
C ILE A 89 5.19 -40.28 -7.13
N THR A 90 4.44 -39.84 -8.12
CA THR A 90 4.60 -38.52 -8.74
C THR A 90 3.61 -37.57 -8.10
N TYR A 91 4.10 -36.45 -7.57
CA TYR A 91 3.29 -35.34 -7.10
C TYR A 91 3.27 -34.26 -8.19
N THR A 92 2.10 -33.73 -8.51
CA THR A 92 1.89 -32.60 -9.43
C THR A 92 1.22 -31.46 -8.69
#